data_AF-A0A8J4BS10-F1
#
_entry.id   AF-A0A8J4BS10-F1
#
_cell.length_a   1.000
_cell.length_b   1.000
_cell.length_c   1.000
_cell.angle_alpha   90.00
_cell.angle_beta   90.00
_cell.angle_gamma   90.00
#
_symmetry.space_group_name_H-M   'P 1'
#
loop_
_entity.id
_entity.type
_entity.pdbx_description
1 polymer ?
#
loop_
_entity_poly.entity_id
_entity_poly.type
_entity_poly.pdbx_seq_one_letter_code
_entity_poly.pdbx_strand_id
1 'polypeptide(L)'
;MAPKNVKEEKAVEAAAEVKAEAKPKAEKAAKKVKKVPAKKAAKEASAGGEGEGDKKAKKKAKVAKGETYKLYVYKVLKQVHPDTGISSKAMSIMNSFINDIFEKVATEASKLSRYNKRPTVTSREIQTAVRLVLPGELAKHAVSEGTKAVTKFTST
;
A
#
# COMPACT_ATOMS: atom_id res chain seq x y z
N MET A 1 -62.52 -6.30 0.69
CA MET A 1 -62.32 -7.05 1.94
C MET A 1 -60.97 -6.63 2.51
N ALA A 2 -60.92 -6.35 3.81
CA ALA A 2 -60.03 -5.42 4.48
C ALA A 2 -58.50 -5.62 4.29
N PRO A 3 -57.73 -4.51 4.20
CA PRO A 3 -56.35 -4.44 4.63
C PRO A 3 -56.27 -4.29 6.18
N LYS A 4 -55.35 -5.00 6.83
CA LYS A 4 -54.93 -4.70 8.22
C LYS A 4 -53.57 -3.98 8.14
N ASN A 5 -53.45 -2.68 8.42
CA ASN A 5 -53.43 -2.01 9.74
C ASN A 5 -52.10 -2.31 10.49
N VAL A 6 -51.28 -1.41 11.06
CA VAL A 6 -51.10 0.06 11.14
C VAL A 6 -49.94 0.28 12.16
N LYS A 7 -49.18 1.39 12.01
CA LYS A 7 -48.33 2.10 13.02
C LYS A 7 -47.06 1.41 13.55
N GLU A 8 -45.86 2.01 13.41
CA GLU A 8 -45.33 3.28 13.97
C GLU A 8 -44.73 3.06 15.38
N GLU A 9 -43.40 3.00 15.46
CA GLU A 9 -42.62 3.49 16.62
C GLU A 9 -41.34 4.17 16.12
N LYS A 10 -41.12 5.38 16.62
CA LYS A 10 -40.05 6.33 16.31
C LYS A 10 -39.50 6.87 17.64
N ALA A 11 -38.16 7.02 17.70
CA ALA A 11 -37.36 7.76 18.70
C ALA A 11 -37.28 7.11 20.09
N VAL A 12 -36.18 7.13 20.86
CA VAL A 12 -35.23 8.20 21.29
C VAL A 12 -33.93 7.49 21.75
N GLU A 13 -32.67 7.95 21.66
CA GLU A 13 -31.95 9.05 22.37
C GLU A 13 -30.42 8.81 22.09
N ALA A 14 -29.60 9.69 21.49
CA ALA A 14 -29.00 10.98 21.86
C ALA A 14 -27.78 10.96 22.85
N ALA A 15 -26.71 11.63 22.40
CA ALA A 15 -25.65 12.37 23.13
C ALA A 15 -24.42 11.66 23.79
N ALA A 16 -23.22 12.01 23.30
CA ALA A 16 -22.13 12.59 24.10
C ALA A 16 -20.96 13.10 23.21
N GLU A 17 -20.66 14.39 23.33
CA GLU A 17 -19.57 15.15 22.69
C GLU A 17 -18.74 15.79 23.82
N VAL A 18 -17.40 15.71 23.83
CA VAL A 18 -16.53 16.68 24.56
C VAL A 18 -15.21 16.92 23.82
N LYS A 19 -14.92 18.21 23.69
CA LYS A 19 -13.85 18.95 23.00
C LYS A 19 -12.70 19.28 23.97
N ALA A 20 -11.44 19.37 23.50
CA ALA A 20 -10.40 20.21 24.13
C ALA A 20 -9.22 20.52 23.17
N GLU A 21 -8.93 21.81 23.02
CA GLU A 21 -7.85 22.45 22.26
C GLU A 21 -6.59 22.71 23.14
N ALA A 22 -5.43 22.94 22.49
CA ALA A 22 -4.43 24.01 22.77
C ALA A 22 -2.93 23.59 22.76
N LYS A 23 -2.17 24.25 21.87
CA LYS A 23 -0.72 24.59 21.88
C LYS A 23 -0.55 25.96 22.58
N PRO A 24 0.63 26.50 23.04
CA PRO A 24 1.86 26.69 22.21
C PRO A 24 3.27 26.93 22.90
N LYS A 25 4.33 27.02 22.05
CA LYS A 25 5.60 27.83 22.09
C LYS A 25 6.54 27.71 23.32
N ALA A 26 7.83 28.09 23.36
CA ALA A 26 8.95 28.56 22.51
C ALA A 26 10.26 28.34 23.37
N GLU A 27 11.50 28.25 22.87
CA GLU A 27 12.51 29.34 22.76
C GLU A 27 13.92 28.64 22.78
N LYS A 28 14.82 28.75 21.77
CA LYS A 28 15.98 29.68 21.61
C LYS A 28 16.72 30.01 22.93
N ALA A 29 18.03 30.26 23.04
CA ALA A 29 19.24 30.19 22.22
C ALA A 29 20.40 30.59 23.17
N ALA A 30 21.62 30.08 23.01
CA ALA A 30 22.82 30.78 23.50
C ALA A 30 24.07 30.32 22.74
N LYS A 31 25.00 31.25 22.56
CA LYS A 31 25.98 31.35 21.46
C LYS A 31 27.33 31.76 22.08
N LYS A 32 28.44 31.45 21.38
CA LYS A 32 29.76 32.17 21.42
C LYS A 32 30.60 31.94 22.71
N VAL A 33 31.94 31.89 22.75
CA VAL A 33 33.03 32.59 22.03
C VAL A 33 34.36 31.79 22.07
N LYS A 34 35.15 31.96 20.98
CA LYS A 34 36.60 31.76 20.71
C LYS A 34 37.62 31.98 21.86
N LYS A 35 38.74 31.22 21.89
CA LYS A 35 40.13 31.66 21.56
C LYS A 35 41.20 30.58 21.87
N VAL A 36 42.11 30.38 20.92
CA VAL A 36 43.43 29.69 20.94
C VAL A 36 44.54 30.63 21.52
N PRO A 37 45.85 30.28 21.78
CA PRO A 37 46.69 29.21 21.17
C PRO A 37 47.83 28.52 22.00
N ALA A 38 48.45 27.51 21.37
CA ALA A 38 49.88 27.08 21.37
C ALA A 38 50.54 26.33 22.57
N LYS A 39 51.01 25.07 22.35
CA LYS A 39 52.45 24.64 22.34
C LYS A 39 52.67 23.14 22.00
N LYS A 40 53.31 22.89 20.83
CA LYS A 40 54.46 22.01 20.48
C LYS A 40 54.56 20.50 20.87
N ALA A 41 54.78 19.69 19.81
CA ALA A 41 55.52 18.38 19.69
C ALA A 41 54.91 17.12 20.33
N ALA A 42 54.84 15.93 19.73
CA ALA A 42 55.36 15.35 18.48
C ALA A 42 54.58 14.04 18.15
N LYS A 43 54.77 13.55 16.91
CA LYS A 43 54.80 12.13 16.47
C LYS A 43 53.77 11.74 15.40
N GLU A 44 54.34 11.08 14.39
CA GLU A 44 53.84 10.72 13.05
C GLU A 44 52.63 9.78 13.05
N ALA A 45 51.73 9.95 12.05
CA ALA A 45 51.47 8.97 10.99
C ALA A 45 50.10 9.21 10.30
N SER A 46 50.10 9.04 8.98
CA SER A 46 48.97 8.65 8.12
C SER A 46 48.01 9.73 7.56
N ALA A 47 48.29 10.09 6.31
CA ALA A 47 47.37 10.06 5.16
C ALA A 47 46.04 10.84 5.21
N GLY A 48 46.02 11.94 4.46
CA GLY A 48 45.20 12.00 3.25
C GLY A 48 43.74 12.44 3.39
N GLY A 49 43.54 13.75 3.39
CA GLY A 49 42.58 14.45 2.52
C GLY A 49 41.09 14.12 2.62
N GLU A 50 40.34 14.97 3.31
CA GLU A 50 38.88 15.08 3.20
C GLU A 50 38.47 15.49 1.78
N GLY A 51 37.60 14.68 1.16
CA GLY A 51 36.96 14.97 -0.12
C GLY A 51 35.44 14.87 0.01
N GLU A 52 34.84 16.01 0.30
CA GLU A 52 33.40 16.29 0.36
C GLU A 52 32.69 15.93 -0.96
N GLY A 53 32.32 14.65 -1.15
CA GLY A 53 31.66 14.18 -2.38
C GLY A 53 30.51 13.19 -2.20
N ASP A 54 30.32 12.60 -1.00
CA ASP A 54 29.54 11.37 -0.88
C ASP A 54 28.06 11.56 -0.50
N LYS A 55 27.63 12.78 -0.13
CA LYS A 55 26.25 13.02 0.34
C LYS A 55 25.20 13.16 -0.76
N LYS A 56 25.61 13.43 -2.02
CA LYS A 56 24.67 13.65 -3.14
C LYS A 56 24.43 12.39 -3.99
N ALA A 57 25.38 11.43 -4.00
CA ALA A 57 25.25 10.17 -4.72
C ALA A 57 24.38 9.14 -3.98
N LYS A 58 24.45 9.09 -2.64
CA LYS A 58 23.66 8.14 -1.82
C LYS A 58 22.16 8.39 -1.80
N LYS A 59 21.68 9.57 -2.25
CA LYS A 59 20.24 9.88 -2.31
C LYS A 59 19.57 9.39 -3.60
N LYS A 60 20.35 9.08 -4.65
CA LYS A 60 19.83 8.58 -5.93
C LYS A 60 19.82 7.05 -6.03
N ALA A 61 20.56 6.35 -5.17
CA ALA A 61 20.66 4.88 -5.17
C ALA A 61 19.64 4.16 -4.28
N LYS A 62 18.73 4.89 -3.60
CA LYS A 62 17.83 4.31 -2.56
C LYS A 62 16.37 4.11 -2.96
N VAL A 63 16.04 4.20 -4.24
CA VAL A 63 14.70 3.82 -4.70
C VAL A 63 14.85 2.95 -5.93
N ALA A 64 15.23 1.68 -5.70
CA ALA A 64 14.63 0.62 -6.51
C ALA A 64 13.13 0.84 -6.33
N LYS A 65 12.51 1.47 -7.33
CA LYS A 65 11.11 1.89 -7.27
C LYS A 65 10.33 0.59 -7.36
N GLY A 66 10.11 -0.02 -6.20
CA GLY A 66 9.32 -1.23 -6.09
C GLY A 66 8.03 -1.00 -6.87
N GLU A 67 7.68 -1.97 -7.70
CA GLU A 67 6.43 -1.95 -8.44
C GLU A 67 5.32 -1.87 -7.39
N THR A 68 4.60 -0.74 -7.39
CA THR A 68 3.54 -0.49 -6.42
C THR A 68 2.24 -0.28 -7.15
N TYR A 69 1.16 -0.81 -6.57
CA TYR A 69 -0.17 -0.71 -7.14
C TYR A 69 -0.90 0.59 -6.78
N LYS A 70 -0.18 1.57 -6.20
CA LYS A 70 -0.76 2.82 -5.64
C LYS A 70 -1.65 3.57 -6.62
N LEU A 71 -1.18 3.75 -7.85
CA LEU A 71 -1.95 4.44 -8.89
C LEU A 71 -3.25 3.71 -9.22
N TYR A 72 -3.21 2.38 -9.32
CA TYR A 72 -4.37 1.56 -9.69
C TYR A 72 -5.40 1.49 -8.58
N VAL A 73 -4.96 1.36 -7.33
CA VAL A 73 -5.86 1.41 -6.17
C VAL A 73 -6.59 2.75 -6.11
N TYR A 74 -5.90 3.87 -6.40
CA TYR A 74 -6.55 5.18 -6.44
C TYR A 74 -7.58 5.30 -7.57
N LYS A 75 -7.26 4.78 -8.76
CA LYS A 75 -8.21 4.75 -9.89
C LYS A 75 -9.47 3.96 -9.56
N VAL A 76 -9.32 2.77 -8.97
CA VAL A 76 -10.46 1.94 -8.55
C VAL A 76 -11.25 2.63 -7.44
N LEU A 77 -10.57 3.24 -6.46
CA LEU A 77 -11.23 3.97 -5.38
C LEU A 77 -12.13 5.09 -5.92
N LYS A 78 -11.65 5.88 -6.89
CA LYS A 78 -12.45 6.96 -7.48
C LYS A 78 -13.58 6.47 -8.36
N GLN A 79 -13.48 5.26 -8.92
CA GLN A 79 -14.58 4.64 -9.64
C GLN A 79 -15.74 4.22 -8.70
N VAL A 80 -15.43 3.78 -7.47
CA VAL A 80 -16.45 3.34 -6.51
C VAL A 80 -16.91 4.44 -5.55
N HIS A 81 -16.02 5.37 -5.18
CA HIS A 81 -16.28 6.49 -4.26
C HIS A 81 -15.54 7.76 -4.71
N PRO A 82 -16.15 8.60 -5.57
CA PRO A 82 -15.52 9.79 -6.13
C PRO A 82 -15.05 10.82 -5.10
N ASP A 83 -15.75 10.98 -3.98
CA ASP A 83 -15.48 12.03 -2.99
C ASP A 83 -14.64 11.55 -1.78
N THR A 84 -14.31 10.26 -1.72
CA THR A 84 -13.54 9.68 -0.61
C THR A 84 -12.04 9.70 -0.92
N GLY A 85 -11.21 9.87 0.13
CA GLY A 85 -9.76 9.76 0.09
C GLY A 85 -9.23 8.56 0.88
N ILE A 86 -8.01 8.11 0.57
CA ILE A 86 -7.33 7.03 1.30
C ILE A 86 -6.04 7.56 1.94
N SER A 87 -5.80 7.20 3.21
CA SER A 87 -4.59 7.59 3.92
C SER A 87 -3.35 6.83 3.39
N SER A 88 -2.15 7.37 3.63
CA SER A 88 -0.89 6.73 3.21
C SER A 88 -0.68 5.36 3.86
N LYS A 89 -1.10 5.20 5.12
CA LYS A 89 -1.04 3.93 5.86
C LYS A 89 -2.00 2.89 5.25
N ALA A 90 -3.26 3.28 5.00
CA ALA A 90 -4.23 2.40 4.35
C ALA A 90 -3.80 2.01 2.93
N MET A 91 -3.21 2.95 2.19
CA MET A 91 -2.64 2.69 0.87
C MET A 91 -1.50 1.65 0.92
N SER A 92 -0.67 1.67 1.97
CA SER A 92 0.36 0.63 2.15
C SER A 92 -0.25 -0.74 2.43
N ILE A 93 -1.29 -0.81 3.26
CA ILE A 93 -2.01 -2.06 3.56
C ILE A 93 -2.62 -2.64 2.28
N MET A 94 -3.28 -1.81 1.46
CA MET A 94 -3.85 -2.23 0.19
C MET A 94 -2.80 -2.78 -0.79
N ASN A 95 -1.62 -2.17 -0.85
CA ASN A 95 -0.54 -2.67 -1.69
C ASN A 95 -0.05 -4.05 -1.24
N SER A 96 0.11 -4.26 0.06
CA SER A 96 0.48 -5.56 0.62
C SER A 96 -0.62 -6.60 0.42
N PHE A 97 -1.89 -6.23 0.55
CA PHE A 97 -3.03 -7.11 0.29
C PHE A 97 -3.03 -7.64 -1.16
N ILE A 98 -2.79 -6.76 -2.14
CA ILE A 98 -2.71 -7.17 -3.55
C ILE A 98 -1.57 -8.17 -3.77
N ASN A 99 -0.40 -7.93 -3.17
CA ASN A 99 0.73 -8.85 -3.27
C ASN A 99 0.43 -10.21 -2.63
N ASP A 100 -0.18 -10.25 -1.45
CA ASP A 100 -0.55 -11.50 -0.76
C ASP A 100 -1.52 -12.34 -1.61
N ILE A 101 -2.55 -11.71 -2.19
CA ILE A 101 -3.48 -12.41 -3.08
C ILE A 101 -2.80 -12.85 -4.37
N PHE A 102 -1.96 -12.00 -4.96
CA PHE A 102 -1.21 -12.34 -6.18
C PHE A 102 -0.32 -13.56 -5.96
N GLU A 103 0.47 -13.57 -4.88
CA GLU A 103 1.37 -14.69 -4.55
C GLU A 103 0.59 -15.99 -4.29
N LYS A 104 -0.54 -15.91 -3.58
CA LYS A 104 -1.43 -17.07 -3.37
C LYS A 104 -1.96 -17.64 -4.67
N VAL A 105 -2.50 -16.80 -5.55
CA VAL A 105 -3.05 -17.25 -6.84
C VAL A 105 -1.96 -17.78 -7.76
N ALA A 106 -0.82 -17.09 -7.86
CA ALA A 106 0.30 -17.51 -8.70
C ALA A 106 0.88 -18.86 -8.24
N THR A 107 0.99 -19.07 -6.93
CA THR A 107 1.49 -20.31 -6.34
C THR A 107 0.54 -21.47 -6.65
N GLU A 108 -0.76 -21.31 -6.46
CA GLU A 108 -1.74 -22.34 -6.78
C GLU A 108 -1.84 -22.62 -8.29
N ALA A 109 -1.77 -21.59 -9.14
CA ALA A 109 -1.75 -21.76 -10.59
C ALA A 109 -0.50 -22.50 -11.08
N SER A 110 0.66 -22.22 -10.48
CA SER A 110 1.91 -22.93 -10.75
C SER A 110 1.82 -24.42 -10.37
N LYS A 111 1.24 -24.73 -9.20
CA LYS A 111 0.97 -26.12 -8.79
C LYS A 111 0.06 -26.84 -9.79
N LEU A 112 -1.04 -26.20 -10.21
CA LEU A 112 -1.97 -26.74 -11.20
C LEU A 112 -1.29 -27.04 -12.56
N SER A 113 -0.45 -26.12 -13.04
CA SER A 113 0.32 -26.33 -14.27
C SER A 113 1.24 -27.55 -14.16
N ARG A 114 1.91 -27.71 -13.01
CA ARG A 114 2.77 -28.86 -12.71
C ARG A 114 2.00 -30.18 -12.63
N TYR A 115 0.84 -30.20 -11.97
CA TYR A 115 -0.01 -31.40 -11.92
C TYR A 115 -0.47 -31.85 -13.31
N ASN A 116 -0.79 -30.88 -14.17
CA ASN A 116 -1.20 -31.15 -15.54
C ASN A 116 -0.02 -31.43 -16.49
N LYS A 117 1.22 -31.45 -15.97
CA LYS A 117 2.47 -31.65 -16.71
C LYS A 117 2.63 -30.66 -17.88
N ARG A 118 2.14 -29.43 -17.71
CA ARG A 118 2.27 -28.35 -18.70
C ARG A 118 3.31 -27.34 -18.21
N PRO A 119 4.23 -26.87 -19.08
CA PRO A 119 5.21 -25.85 -18.70
C PRO A 119 4.62 -24.43 -18.69
N THR A 120 3.42 -24.24 -19.24
CA THR A 120 2.79 -22.93 -19.43
C THR A 120 1.55 -22.79 -18.55
N VAL A 121 1.52 -21.72 -17.74
CA VAL A 121 0.32 -21.30 -16.99
C VAL A 121 -0.61 -20.55 -17.94
N THR A 122 -1.81 -21.07 -18.16
CA THR A 122 -2.84 -20.43 -19.01
C THR A 122 -3.93 -19.78 -18.17
N SER A 123 -4.85 -19.05 -18.82
CA SER A 123 -6.03 -18.48 -18.16
C SER A 123 -6.88 -19.53 -17.43
N ARG A 124 -6.83 -20.81 -17.86
CA ARG A 124 -7.52 -21.92 -17.21
C ARG A 124 -6.95 -22.26 -15.83
N GLU A 125 -5.62 -22.30 -15.71
CA GLU A 125 -4.96 -22.53 -14.41
C GLU A 125 -5.24 -21.37 -13.45
N ILE A 126 -5.19 -20.12 -13.94
CA ILE A 126 -5.52 -18.93 -13.14
C ILE A 126 -6.99 -19.00 -12.67
N GLN A 127 -7.93 -19.28 -13.57
CA GLN A 127 -9.35 -19.36 -13.22
C GLN A 127 -9.63 -20.45 -12.17
N THR A 128 -8.94 -21.58 -12.25
CA THR A 128 -9.08 -22.67 -11.27
C THR A 128 -8.42 -22.30 -9.95
N ALA A 129 -7.22 -21.69 -9.98
CA ALA A 129 -6.54 -21.19 -8.78
C ALA A 129 -7.38 -20.16 -8.02
N VAL A 130 -8.04 -19.23 -8.73
CA VAL A 130 -8.94 -18.24 -8.11
C VAL A 130 -10.09 -18.90 -7.35
N ARG A 131 -10.66 -20.00 -7.88
CA ARG A 131 -11.72 -20.76 -7.18
C ARG A 131 -11.22 -21.51 -5.94
N LEU A 132 -9.93 -21.86 -5.90
CA LEU A 132 -9.31 -22.51 -4.74
C LEU A 132 -8.91 -21.51 -3.66
N VAL A 133 -8.45 -20.32 -4.06
CA VAL A 133 -7.95 -19.29 -3.13
C VAL A 133 -9.10 -18.47 -2.50
N LEU A 134 -10.15 -18.18 -3.26
CA LEU A 134 -11.27 -17.34 -2.80
C LEU A 134 -12.47 -18.18 -2.37
N PRO A 135 -13.16 -17.82 -1.27
CA PRO A 135 -14.32 -18.55 -0.80
C PRO A 135 -15.61 -18.16 -1.55
N GLY A 136 -16.52 -19.13 -1.70
CA GLY A 136 -17.95 -18.90 -1.98
C GLY A 136 -18.26 -17.94 -3.12
N GLU A 137 -19.03 -16.89 -2.82
CA GLU A 137 -19.48 -15.89 -3.80
C GLU A 137 -18.35 -15.02 -4.36
N LEU A 138 -17.28 -14.80 -3.59
CA LEU A 138 -16.12 -14.02 -4.06
C LEU A 138 -15.44 -14.70 -5.24
N ALA A 139 -15.32 -16.03 -5.21
CA ALA A 139 -14.79 -16.80 -6.34
C ALA A 139 -15.66 -16.65 -7.59
N LYS A 140 -16.99 -16.66 -7.44
CA LYS A 140 -17.92 -16.51 -8.57
C LYS A 140 -17.75 -15.15 -9.25
N HIS A 141 -17.68 -14.07 -8.47
CA HIS A 141 -17.51 -12.72 -9.00
C HIS A 141 -16.12 -12.54 -9.61
N ALA A 142 -15.06 -12.98 -8.93
CA ALA A 142 -13.69 -12.88 -9.45
C ALA A 142 -13.51 -13.61 -10.79
N VAL A 143 -14.10 -14.81 -10.93
CA VAL A 143 -14.08 -15.55 -12.20
C VAL A 143 -14.89 -14.85 -13.29
N SER A 144 -16.03 -14.27 -12.96
CA SER A 144 -16.85 -13.50 -13.90
C SER A 144 -16.09 -12.29 -14.44
N GLU A 145 -15.50 -11.48 -13.55
CA GLU A 145 -14.70 -10.32 -13.94
C GLU A 145 -13.45 -10.71 -14.74
N GLY A 146 -12.76 -11.79 -14.35
CA GLY A 146 -11.61 -12.31 -15.10
C GLY A 146 -11.99 -12.75 -16.52
N THR A 147 -13.13 -13.43 -16.67
CA THR A 147 -13.61 -13.88 -17.99
C THR A 147 -13.95 -12.69 -18.89
N LYS A 148 -14.67 -11.69 -18.35
CA LYS A 148 -14.97 -10.45 -19.09
C LYS A 148 -13.72 -9.75 -19.57
N ALA A 149 -12.69 -9.65 -18.72
CA ALA A 149 -11.42 -9.02 -19.07
C ALA A 149 -10.72 -9.75 -20.22
N VAL A 150 -10.67 -11.09 -20.17
CA VAL A 150 -10.07 -11.92 -21.24
C VAL A 150 -10.83 -11.74 -22.54
N THR A 151 -12.18 -11.83 -22.51
CA THR A 151 -13.00 -11.64 -23.71
C THR A 151 -12.80 -10.28 -24.34
N LYS A 152 -12.74 -9.21 -23.51
CA LYS A 152 -12.48 -7.86 -24.01
C LYS A 152 -11.10 -7.75 -24.65
N PHE A 153 -10.07 -8.33 -24.03
CA PHE A 153 -8.71 -8.32 -24.55
C PHE A 153 -8.56 -9.09 -25.86
N THR A 154 -9.27 -10.20 -26.04
CA THR A 154 -9.22 -10.96 -27.31
C THR A 154 -10.07 -10.36 -28.43
N SER A 155 -10.99 -9.44 -28.10
CA SER A 155 -11.86 -8.78 -29.08
C SER A 155 -11.28 -7.48 -29.64
N THR A 156 -10.21 -6.98 -29.05
CA THR A 156 -9.37 -5.89 -29.58
C THR A 156 -8.26 -6.45 -30.44
#